data_AF-A0A9D5W1W1-F1
#
_entry.id   AF-A0A9D5W1W1-F1
#
_cell.length_a   1.000
_cell.length_b   1.000
_cell.length_c   1.000
_cell.angle_alpha   90.00
_cell.angle_beta   90.00
_cell.angle_gamma   90.00
#
_symmetry.space_group_name_H-M   'P 1'
#
loop_
_entity.id
_entity.type
_entity.pdbx_description
1 polymer ?
#
loop_
_entity_poly.entity_id
_entity_poly.type
_entity_poly.pdbx_seq_one_letter_code
_entity_poly.pdbx_strand_id
1 'polypeptide(L)'
;MSNWAIYSILAGVTYGLSAIPMRYVSNHSQMSMPSEFILLFSSLGALIGAIIYLISTKNIGHVLIINVNMKTVVIAAGAGLIGSMGSLFVIKALSYPESSVSNVMAIVNTNVLFALGFGVIMLRKMPVGVSVYRVGFGAVLMMVGVGMVCW
;
A
#
# COMPACT_ATOMS: atom_id res chain seq x y z
N MET A 1 11.83 -11.77 -16.15
CA MET A 1 11.27 -11.53 -14.80
C MET A 1 9.77 -11.82 -14.86
N SER A 2 9.17 -12.43 -13.84
CA SER A 2 7.73 -12.72 -13.89
C SER A 2 6.90 -11.43 -13.82
N ASN A 3 5.76 -11.38 -14.52
CA ASN A 3 4.91 -10.18 -14.59
C ASN A 3 4.50 -9.67 -13.20
N TRP A 4 4.26 -10.55 -12.22
CA TRP A 4 3.93 -10.15 -10.85
C TRP A 4 5.07 -9.35 -10.17
N ALA A 5 6.32 -9.68 -10.48
CA ALA A 5 7.47 -8.99 -9.91
C ALA A 5 7.60 -7.57 -10.47
N ILE A 6 7.32 -7.39 -11.77
CA ILE A 6 7.31 -6.07 -12.42
C ILE A 6 6.22 -5.19 -11.80
N TYR A 7 5.00 -5.71 -11.64
CA TYR A 7 3.92 -4.95 -11.00
C TYR A 7 4.22 -4.60 -9.53
N SER A 8 4.90 -5.49 -8.80
CA SER A 8 5.31 -5.23 -7.41
C SER A 8 6.35 -4.11 -7.31
N ILE A 9 7.31 -4.07 -8.23
CA ILE A 9 8.30 -2.99 -8.32
C ILE A 9 7.61 -1.66 -8.65
N LEU A 10 6.74 -1.65 -9.65
CA LEU A 10 5.98 -0.45 -10.03
C LEU A 10 5.11 0.06 -8.89
N ALA A 11 4.47 -0.83 -8.12
CA ALA A 11 3.70 -0.47 -6.93
C ALA A 11 4.58 0.17 -5.85
N GLY A 12 5.76 -0.40 -5.59
CA GLY A 12 6.71 0.18 -4.62
C GLY A 12 7.18 1.58 -5.03
N VAL A 13 7.53 1.77 -6.31
CA VAL A 13 7.97 3.07 -6.84
C VAL A 13 6.84 4.11 -6.78
N THR A 14 5.63 3.76 -7.21
CA THR A 14 4.49 4.69 -7.19
C THR A 14 4.08 5.07 -5.77
N TYR A 15 4.10 4.13 -4.83
CA TYR A 15 3.82 4.41 -3.41
C TYR A 15 4.91 5.30 -2.77
N GLY A 16 6.18 5.07 -3.11
CA GLY A 16 7.27 5.96 -2.68
C GLY A 16 7.13 7.38 -3.24
N LEU A 17 6.79 7.50 -4.53
CA LEU A 17 6.58 8.79 -5.18
C LEU A 17 5.36 9.54 -4.63
N SER A 18 4.28 8.85 -4.26
CA SER A 18 3.07 9.50 -3.72
C SER A 18 3.29 10.10 -2.33
N ALA A 19 4.27 9.62 -1.56
CA ALA A 19 4.57 10.15 -0.24
C ALA A 19 5.10 11.60 -0.27
N ILE A 20 5.76 12.01 -1.35
CA ILE A 20 6.31 13.37 -1.52
C ILE A 20 5.18 14.42 -1.60
N PRO A 21 4.24 14.37 -2.56
CA PRO A 21 3.12 15.31 -2.60
C PRO A 21 2.22 15.17 -1.37
N MET A 22 2.05 13.97 -0.79
CA MET A 22 1.32 13.81 0.46
C MET A 22 1.95 14.63 1.59
N ARG A 23 3.27 14.53 1.80
CA ARG A 23 4.00 15.36 2.76
C ARG A 23 3.84 16.85 2.45
N TYR A 24 3.94 17.23 1.18
CA TYR A 24 3.81 18.63 0.78
C TYR A 24 2.45 19.23 1.18
N VAL A 25 1.39 18.44 1.00
CA VAL A 25 0.01 18.86 1.28
C VAL A 25 -0.34 18.75 2.78
N SER A 26 0.22 17.76 3.48
CA SER A 26 -0.05 17.52 4.92
C SER A 26 0.76 18.39 5.87
N ASN A 27 1.88 18.95 5.42
CA ASN A 27 2.78 19.72 6.28
C ASN A 27 2.19 21.08 6.67
N HIS A 28 2.20 21.37 7.96
CA HIS A 28 1.69 22.62 8.53
C HIS A 28 2.44 23.87 8.06
N SER A 29 3.71 23.75 7.66
CA SER A 29 4.47 24.89 7.13
C SER A 29 4.23 25.17 5.65
N GLN A 30 3.47 24.32 4.96
CA GLN A 30 3.22 24.41 3.52
C GLN A 30 1.74 24.67 3.25
N MET A 31 0.95 23.62 2.98
CA MET A 31 -0.48 23.77 2.65
C MET A 31 -1.43 23.51 3.82
N SER A 32 -0.98 22.85 4.90
CA SER A 32 -1.79 22.57 6.11
C SER A 32 -3.15 21.91 5.85
N MET A 33 -3.27 21.08 4.81
CA MET A 33 -4.57 20.49 4.49
C MET A 33 -4.94 19.41 5.53
N PRO A 34 -6.20 19.36 6.01
CA PRO A 34 -6.62 18.34 6.96
C PRO A 34 -6.48 16.94 6.36
N SER A 35 -6.03 15.97 7.17
CA SER A 35 -5.71 14.61 6.72
C SER A 35 -6.91 13.90 6.09
N GLU A 36 -8.13 14.23 6.52
CA GLU A 36 -9.38 13.70 6.00
C GLU A 36 -9.59 14.09 4.53
N PHE A 37 -9.29 15.34 4.17
CA PHE A 37 -9.40 15.79 2.79
C PHE A 37 -8.31 15.20 1.91
N ILE A 38 -7.08 15.09 2.42
CA ILE A 38 -5.98 14.43 1.69
C ILE A 38 -6.35 12.98 1.38
N LEU A 39 -6.91 12.25 2.35
CA LEU A 39 -7.40 10.88 2.13
C LEU A 39 -8.54 10.86 1.10
N LEU A 40 -9.50 11.77 1.19
CA LEU A 40 -10.63 11.84 0.27
C LEU A 40 -10.16 12.02 -1.17
N PHE A 41 -9.30 13.02 -1.43
CA PHE A 41 -8.77 13.26 -2.77
C PHE A 41 -7.84 12.14 -3.26
N SER A 42 -7.05 11.54 -2.38
CA SER A 42 -6.25 10.37 -2.71
C SER A 42 -7.12 9.17 -3.09
N SER A 43 -8.24 8.98 -2.38
CA SER A 43 -9.21 7.91 -2.66
C SER A 43 -9.96 8.15 -3.97
N LEU A 44 -10.30 9.40 -4.30
CA LEU A 44 -10.84 9.78 -5.60
C LEU A 44 -9.83 9.50 -6.73
N GLY A 45 -8.55 9.84 -6.53
CA GLY A 45 -7.48 9.51 -7.47
C GLY A 45 -7.35 8.00 -7.71
N ALA A 46 -7.41 7.20 -6.65
CA ALA A 46 -7.40 5.74 -6.74
C ALA A 46 -8.62 5.19 -7.50
N LEU A 47 -9.81 5.75 -7.24
CA LEU A 47 -11.05 5.40 -7.97
C LEU A 47 -10.92 5.70 -9.46
N ILE A 48 -10.42 6.89 -9.82
CA ILE A 48 -10.17 7.27 -11.22
C ILE A 48 -9.18 6.29 -11.86
N GLY A 49 -8.08 5.97 -11.18
CA GLY A 49 -7.11 4.98 -11.65
C GLY A 49 -7.73 3.59 -11.90
N ALA A 50 -8.61 3.14 -10.99
CA ALA A 50 -9.33 1.88 -11.15
C ALA A 50 -10.31 1.90 -12.34
N ILE A 51 -11.01 3.02 -12.56
CA ILE A 51 -11.90 3.21 -13.73
C ILE A 51 -11.08 3.19 -15.02
N ILE A 52 -9.96 3.93 -15.09
CA ILE A 52 -9.07 3.94 -16.25
C ILE A 52 -8.57 2.53 -16.54
N TYR A 53 -8.14 1.79 -15.51
CA TYR A 53 -7.70 0.40 -15.66
C TYR A 53 -8.81 -0.49 -16.22
N LEU A 54 -10.03 -0.39 -15.68
CA LEU A 54 -11.19 -1.17 -16.11
C LEU A 54 -11.57 -0.88 -17.57
N ILE A 55 -11.53 0.39 -17.99
CA ILE A 55 -11.78 0.79 -19.38
C ILE A 55 -10.65 0.32 -20.31
N SER A 56 -9.40 0.39 -19.85
CA SER A 56 -8.22 0.03 -20.66
C SER A 56 -8.09 -1.47 -20.88
N THR A 57 -8.60 -2.29 -19.95
CA THR A 57 -8.74 -3.73 -20.17
C THR A 57 -9.90 -3.98 -21.14
N LYS A 58 -9.58 -4.43 -22.37
CA LYS A 58 -10.49 -4.68 -23.52
C LYS A 58 -11.70 -5.61 -23.27
N ASN A 59 -12.01 -5.99 -22.03
CA ASN A 59 -13.07 -6.91 -21.63
C ASN A 59 -14.28 -6.20 -20.98
N ILE A 60 -14.58 -4.95 -21.32
CA ILE A 60 -15.74 -4.22 -20.77
C ILE A 60 -17.05 -5.04 -20.91
N GLY A 61 -17.20 -5.80 -22.01
CA GLY A 61 -18.35 -6.69 -22.22
C GLY A 61 -18.37 -7.97 -21.37
N HIS A 62 -17.23 -8.46 -20.89
CA HIS A 62 -17.15 -9.66 -20.02
C HIS A 62 -17.05 -9.33 -18.53
N VAL A 63 -16.53 -8.15 -18.17
CA VAL A 63 -16.34 -7.70 -16.77
C VAL A 63 -17.67 -7.28 -16.13
N LEU A 64 -18.61 -6.73 -16.92
CA LEU A 64 -19.98 -6.44 -16.46
C LEU A 64 -20.85 -7.70 -16.24
N ILE A 65 -20.42 -8.85 -16.77
CA ILE A 65 -21.13 -10.16 -16.67
C ILE A 65 -20.38 -11.12 -15.73
N ILE A 66 -19.43 -10.63 -14.93
CA ILE A 66 -18.92 -11.44 -13.82
C ILE A 66 -20.03 -11.44 -12.78
N ASN A 67 -20.58 -12.61 -12.49
CA ASN A 67 -21.48 -12.84 -11.37
C ASN A 67 -20.73 -12.50 -10.07
N VAL A 68 -20.70 -11.21 -9.72
CA VAL A 68 -19.94 -10.70 -8.59
C VAL A 68 -20.62 -11.19 -7.33
N ASN A 69 -20.01 -12.19 -6.70
CA ASN A 69 -20.50 -12.71 -5.43
C ASN A 69 -20.44 -11.60 -4.38
N MET A 70 -21.56 -11.33 -3.70
CA MET A 70 -21.64 -10.33 -2.62
C MET A 70 -20.58 -10.56 -1.54
N LYS A 71 -20.19 -11.82 -1.28
CA LYS A 71 -19.07 -12.12 -0.36
C LYS A 71 -17.75 -11.51 -0.81
N THR A 72 -17.44 -11.57 -2.11
CA THR A 72 -16.24 -10.97 -2.68
C THR A 72 -16.26 -9.46 -2.54
N VAL A 73 -17.43 -8.83 -2.78
CA VAL A 73 -17.60 -7.38 -2.61
C VAL A 73 -17.35 -6.98 -1.16
N VAL A 74 -17.94 -7.68 -0.20
CA VAL A 74 -17.78 -7.38 1.24
C VAL A 74 -16.34 -7.55 1.69
N ILE A 75 -15.66 -8.62 1.27
CA ILE A 75 -14.24 -8.84 1.62
C ILE A 75 -13.35 -7.77 1.00
N ALA A 76 -13.57 -7.43 -0.28
CA ALA A 76 -12.81 -6.38 -0.96
C ALA A 76 -13.05 -5.01 -0.33
N ALA A 77 -14.29 -4.69 0.04
CA ALA A 77 -14.63 -3.46 0.75
C ALA A 77 -13.97 -3.39 2.13
N GLY A 78 -13.98 -4.49 2.89
CA GLY A 78 -13.29 -4.60 4.17
C GLY A 78 -11.78 -4.38 4.05
N ALA A 79 -11.14 -4.99 3.04
CA ALA A 79 -9.73 -4.77 2.75
C ALA A 79 -9.44 -3.30 2.38
N GLY A 80 -10.31 -2.68 1.58
CA GLY A 80 -10.21 -1.26 1.22
C GLY A 80 -10.32 -0.32 2.43
N LEU A 81 -11.21 -0.62 3.37
CA LEU A 81 -11.34 0.14 4.62
C LEU A 81 -10.07 0.04 5.49
N ILE A 82 -9.52 -1.16 5.66
CA ILE A 82 -8.26 -1.35 6.41
C ILE A 82 -7.10 -0.59 5.74
N GLY A 83 -7.02 -0.66 4.40
CA GLY A 83 -6.02 0.09 3.63
C GLY A 83 -6.16 1.61 3.78
N SER A 84 -7.39 2.12 3.74
CA SER A 84 -7.71 3.54 3.95
C SER A 84 -7.30 4.03 5.34
N MET A 85 -7.57 3.25 6.39
CA MET A 85 -7.11 3.55 7.75
C MET A 85 -5.59 3.61 7.82
N GLY A 86 -4.89 2.68 7.16
CA GLY A 86 -3.43 2.72 7.03
C GLY A 86 -2.94 4.03 6.40
N SER A 87 -3.53 4.43 5.27
CA SER A 87 -3.20 5.69 4.59
C SER A 87 -3.44 6.91 5.47
N LEU A 88 -4.52 6.94 6.26
CA LEU A 88 -4.78 8.03 7.21
C LEU A 88 -3.67 8.19 8.25
N PHE A 89 -3.21 7.08 8.83
CA PHE A 89 -2.11 7.11 9.79
C PHE A 89 -0.81 7.58 9.15
N VAL A 90 -0.54 7.20 7.90
CA VAL A 90 0.63 7.68 7.16
C VAL A 90 0.55 9.18 6.89
N ILE A 91 -0.59 9.68 6.40
CA ILE A 91 -0.80 11.12 6.15
C ILE A 91 -0.62 11.91 7.43
N LYS A 92 -1.16 11.43 8.56
CA LYS A 92 -1.03 12.06 9.86
C LYS A 92 0.41 12.01 10.39
N ALA A 93 1.12 10.90 10.20
CA ALA A 93 2.54 10.83 10.52
C ALA A 93 3.34 11.88 9.72
N LEU A 94 3.03 12.02 8.43
CA LEU A 94 3.61 13.03 7.53
C LEU A 94 3.14 14.46 7.79
N SER A 95 2.22 14.74 8.71
CA SER A 95 1.88 16.13 9.07
C SER A 95 2.78 16.68 10.18
N TYR A 96 3.46 15.81 10.94
CA TYR A 96 4.33 16.24 12.04
C TYR A 96 5.63 16.88 11.53
N PRO A 97 6.04 18.05 12.05
CA PRO A 97 7.22 18.76 11.54
C PRO A 97 8.51 17.94 11.68
N GLU A 98 8.62 17.14 12.74
CA GLU A 98 9.78 16.28 13.04
C GLU A 98 9.90 15.06 12.12
N SER A 99 8.83 14.68 11.41
CA SER A 99 8.86 13.49 10.57
C SER A 99 9.53 13.77 9.23
N SER A 100 10.44 12.91 8.79
CA SER A 100 10.93 12.90 7.40
C SER A 100 10.17 11.85 6.57
N VAL A 101 10.04 12.09 5.27
CA VAL A 101 9.41 11.13 4.35
C VAL A 101 10.17 9.80 4.37
N SER A 102 11.50 9.85 4.42
CA SER A 102 12.34 8.64 4.50
C SER A 102 12.02 7.82 5.74
N ASN A 103 11.91 8.45 6.92
CA ASN A 103 11.70 7.74 8.18
C ASN A 103 10.29 7.15 8.25
N VAL A 104 9.27 7.93 7.86
CA VAL A 104 7.88 7.45 7.85
C VAL A 104 7.73 6.28 6.88
N MET A 105 8.24 6.40 5.65
CA MET A 105 8.10 5.34 4.65
C MET A 105 8.90 4.08 5.01
N ALA A 106 10.07 4.25 5.62
CA ALA A 106 10.86 3.14 6.12
C ALA A 106 10.08 2.38 7.23
N ILE A 107 9.49 3.08 8.21
CA ILE A 107 8.64 2.45 9.24
C ILE A 107 7.42 1.77 8.60
N VAL A 108 6.75 2.41 7.65
CA VAL A 108 5.59 1.83 6.95
C VAL A 108 5.95 0.52 6.25
N ASN A 109 7.14 0.43 5.64
CA ASN A 109 7.61 -0.78 4.96
C ASN A 109 7.83 -1.98 5.89
N THR A 110 7.83 -1.78 7.22
CA THR A 110 7.79 -2.90 8.17
C THR A 110 6.48 -3.70 8.09
N ASN A 111 5.45 -3.17 7.44
CA ASN A 111 4.20 -3.88 7.14
C ASN A 111 4.43 -5.20 6.36
N VAL A 112 5.55 -5.36 5.65
CA VAL A 112 5.94 -6.59 4.97
C VAL A 112 6.06 -7.77 5.94
N LEU A 113 6.54 -7.54 7.16
CA LEU A 113 6.63 -8.59 8.19
C LEU A 113 5.26 -9.00 8.71
N PHE A 114 4.36 -8.03 8.91
CA PHE A 114 2.98 -8.32 9.26
C PHE A 114 2.28 -9.07 8.13
N ALA A 115 2.49 -8.68 6.87
CA ALA A 115 1.95 -9.37 5.70
C ALA A 115 2.49 -10.81 5.59
N LEU A 116 3.77 -11.04 5.89
CA LEU A 116 4.35 -12.39 5.96
C LEU A 116 3.71 -13.21 7.08
N GLY A 117 3.63 -12.66 8.30
CA GLY A 117 3.06 -13.34 9.46
C GLY A 117 1.58 -13.69 9.27
N PHE A 118 0.75 -12.70 8.94
CA PHE A 118 -0.67 -12.92 8.68
C PHE A 118 -0.91 -13.75 7.42
N GLY A 119 -0.09 -13.61 6.38
CA GLY A 119 -0.18 -14.42 5.17
C GLY A 119 0.05 -15.90 5.46
N VAL A 120 1.08 -16.23 6.24
CA VAL A 120 1.36 -17.61 6.66
C VAL A 120 0.24 -18.15 7.55
N ILE A 121 -0.22 -17.38 8.54
CA ILE A 121 -1.25 -17.81 9.50
C ILE A 121 -2.62 -17.97 8.84
N MET A 122 -3.08 -16.95 8.11
CA MET A 122 -4.45 -16.87 7.60
C MET A 122 -4.64 -17.61 6.29
N LEU A 123 -3.68 -17.51 5.35
CA LEU A 123 -3.81 -18.20 4.06
C LEU A 123 -3.33 -19.65 4.12
N ARG A 124 -2.64 -20.05 5.21
CA ARG A 124 -2.01 -21.37 5.41
C ARG A 124 -1.18 -21.83 4.20
N LYS A 125 -0.74 -20.87 3.38
CA LYS A 125 0.06 -21.10 2.18
C LYS A 125 1.49 -20.73 2.50
N MET A 126 2.36 -21.72 2.56
CA MET A 126 3.80 -21.46 2.58
C MET A 126 4.24 -20.98 1.20
N PRO A 127 5.21 -20.05 1.12
CA PRO A 127 5.80 -19.64 -0.15
C PRO A 127 6.34 -20.88 -0.89
N VAL A 128 5.77 -21.18 -2.04
CA VAL A 128 6.12 -22.36 -2.84
C VAL A 128 7.50 -22.12 -3.45
N GLY A 129 8.46 -23.02 -3.19
CA GLY A 129 9.79 -23.01 -3.82
C GLY A 129 10.85 -22.10 -3.19
N VAL A 130 10.51 -21.32 -2.16
CA VAL A 130 11.49 -20.59 -1.33
C VAL A 130 11.30 -21.03 0.10
N SER A 131 12.39 -21.45 0.73
CA SER A 131 12.31 -21.86 2.13
C SER A 131 11.83 -20.72 3.03
N VAL A 132 10.93 -21.03 3.95
CA VAL A 132 10.36 -20.07 4.92
C VAL A 132 11.45 -19.27 5.64
N TYR A 133 12.60 -19.90 5.90
CA TYR A 133 13.76 -19.24 6.52
C TYR A 133 14.38 -18.14 5.64
N ARG A 134 14.43 -18.27 4.31
CA ARG A 134 14.96 -17.21 3.43
C ARG A 134 14.03 -16.00 3.37
N VAL A 135 12.72 -16.25 3.32
CA VAL A 135 11.72 -15.17 3.31
C VAL A 135 11.70 -14.45 4.66
N GLY A 136 11.73 -15.20 5.76
CA GLY A 136 11.84 -14.63 7.11
C GLY A 136 13.11 -13.83 7.32
N PHE A 137 14.27 -14.38 6.94
CA PHE A 137 15.56 -13.69 7.05
C PHE A 137 15.62 -12.43 6.18
N GLY A 138 15.09 -12.48 4.95
CA GLY A 138 14.99 -11.31 4.08
C GLY A 138 14.09 -10.22 4.68
N ALA A 139 12.98 -10.60 5.31
CA ALA A 139 12.09 -9.65 5.98
C ALA A 139 12.75 -9.01 7.23
N VAL A 140 13.55 -9.78 7.98
CA VAL A 140 14.36 -9.25 9.08
C VAL A 140 15.43 -8.28 8.56
N LEU A 141 16.16 -8.63 7.50
CA LEU A 141 17.14 -7.75 6.87
C LEU A 141 16.51 -6.45 6.36
N MET A 142 15.30 -6.51 5.80
CA MET A 142 14.54 -5.30 5.45
C MET A 142 14.27 -4.43 6.68
N MET A 143 13.91 -5.03 7.82
CA MET A 143 13.67 -4.30 9.07
C MET A 143 14.95 -3.64 9.60
N VAL A 144 16.08 -4.34 9.54
CA VAL A 144 17.38 -3.78 9.92
C VAL A 144 17.76 -2.62 8.99
N GLY A 145 17.59 -2.80 7.68
CA GLY A 145 17.83 -1.74 6.70
C GLY A 145 16.94 -0.51 6.93
N VAL A 146 15.65 -0.73 7.24
CA VAL A 146 14.73 0.33 7.67
C VAL A 146 15.24 1.05 8.92
N GLY A 147 15.68 0.29 9.93
CA GLY A 147 16.26 0.84 11.15
C GLY A 147 17.48 1.73 10.88
N MET A 148 18.33 1.36 9.93
CA MET A 148 19.49 2.16 9.53
C MET A 148 19.15 3.41 8.73
N VAL A 149 17.98 3.48 8.07
CA VAL A 149 17.52 4.67 7.34
C VAL A 149 16.84 5.67 8.27
N CYS A 150 16.21 5.20 9.34
CA CYS A 150 15.45 6.01 10.27
C CYS A 150 16.29 6.73 11.35
N TRP A 151 17.56 6.36 11.52
CA TRP A 151 18.49 6.83 12.56
C TRP A 151 19.76 7.40 11.94
#